data_AF-A0A653NCN7-F1
#
_entry.id   AF-A0A653NCN7-F1
#
_cell.length_a   1.000
_cell.length_b   1.000
_cell.length_c   1.000
_cell.angle_alpha   90.00
_cell.angle_beta   90.00
_cell.angle_gamma   90.00
#
_symmetry.space_group_name_H-M   'P 1'
#
loop_
_entity.id
_entity.type
_entity.pdbx_description
1 polymer ?
#
loop_
_entity_poly.entity_id
_entity_poly.type
_entity_poly.pdbx_seq_one_letter_code
_entity_poly.pdbx_strand_id
1 'polypeptide(L)'
;MMVTEQVVLAALQQAAAAHGVHEAEELGGVYDQEWPRWYAAHMTETLAKAGHPADAMVLQAALESAAAAHAAHEKELGEKDPDWPEWYAAHMTPVLNG
;
A
#
# COMPACT_ATOMS: atom_id res chain seq x y z
N MET A 1 -0.24 -8.15 -18.84
CA MET A 1 -0.87 -9.05 -17.85
C MET A 1 -1.51 -8.15 -16.81
N MET A 2 -2.78 -8.38 -16.44
CA MET A 2 -3.42 -7.58 -15.39
C MET A 2 -2.78 -7.92 -14.03
N VAL A 3 -2.60 -6.93 -13.17
CA VAL A 3 -2.24 -7.17 -11.76
C VAL A 3 -3.47 -7.71 -11.04
N THR A 4 -3.27 -8.68 -10.16
CA THR A 4 -4.36 -9.27 -9.35
C THR A 4 -4.33 -8.69 -7.95
N GLU A 5 -5.47 -8.71 -7.26
CA GLU A 5 -5.56 -8.30 -5.86
C GLU A 5 -4.54 -9.06 -4.99
N GLN A 6 -4.35 -10.35 -5.24
CA GLN A 6 -3.38 -11.17 -4.51
C GLN A 6 -1.94 -10.66 -4.66
N VAL A 7 -1.57 -10.17 -5.85
CA VAL A 7 -0.25 -9.61 -6.11
C VAL A 7 -0.10 -8.24 -5.43
N VAL A 8 -1.14 -7.40 -5.45
CA VAL A 8 -1.13 -6.11 -4.74
C VAL A 8 -1.06 -6.31 -3.23
N LEU A 9 -1.85 -7.23 -2.69
CA LEU A 9 -1.84 -7.61 -1.27
C LEU A 9 -0.46 -8.08 -0.82
N ALA A 10 0.16 -8.98 -1.58
CA ALA A 10 1.51 -9.45 -1.26
C ALA A 10 2.54 -8.31 -1.29
N ALA A 11 2.39 -7.35 -2.20
CA ALA A 11 3.27 -6.17 -2.27
C ALA A 11 3.04 -5.21 -1.08
N LEU A 12 1.79 -4.98 -0.67
CA LEU A 12 1.43 -4.17 0.50
C LEU A 12 1.98 -4.77 1.79
N GLN A 13 1.80 -6.08 2.02
CA GLN A 13 2.30 -6.77 3.20
C GLN A 13 3.83 -6.74 3.29
N GLN A 14 4.52 -6.90 2.15
CA GLN A 14 5.98 -6.77 2.08
C GLN A 14 6.44 -5.35 2.38
N ALA A 15 5.77 -4.34 1.79
CA ALA A 15 6.07 -2.93 2.06
C ALA A 15 5.85 -2.59 3.54
N ALA A 16 4.76 -3.06 4.16
CA ALA A 16 4.49 -2.81 5.57
C ALA A 16 5.52 -3.44 6.51
N ALA A 17 5.92 -4.68 6.24
CA ALA A 17 6.98 -5.33 7.01
C ALA A 17 8.31 -4.58 6.90
N ALA A 18 8.68 -4.16 5.69
CA ALA A 18 9.93 -3.44 5.44
C ALA A 18 9.89 -1.99 5.97
N HIS A 19 8.75 -1.32 5.89
CA HIS A 19 8.58 0.04 6.41
C HIS A 19 8.60 0.07 7.94
N GLY A 20 8.04 -0.94 8.60
CA GLY A 20 8.16 -1.08 10.05
C GLY A 20 9.62 -1.19 10.52
N VAL A 21 10.49 -1.84 9.73
CA VAL A 21 11.94 -1.86 9.97
C VAL A 21 12.55 -0.48 9.72
N HIS A 22 12.18 0.19 8.62
CA HIS A 22 12.63 1.55 8.31
C HIS A 22 12.30 2.54 9.44
N GLU A 23 11.07 2.54 9.93
CA GLU A 23 10.66 3.39 11.05
C GLU A 23 11.46 3.07 12.30
N ALA A 24 11.60 1.79 12.66
CA ALA A 24 12.30 1.37 13.86
C ALA A 24 13.80 1.68 13.83
N GLU A 25 14.49 1.38 12.73
CA GLU A 25 15.94 1.44 12.63
C GLU A 25 16.46 2.78 12.13
N GLU A 26 15.73 3.45 11.22
CA GLU A 26 16.20 4.68 10.57
C GLU A 26 15.52 5.93 11.13
N LEU A 27 14.25 5.84 11.53
CA LEU A 27 13.49 6.96 12.10
C LEU A 27 13.38 6.92 13.62
N GLY A 28 14.03 5.95 14.27
CA GLY A 28 14.02 5.81 15.74
C GLY A 28 12.65 5.51 16.33
N GLY A 29 11.80 4.79 15.59
CA GLY A 29 10.42 4.46 15.94
C GLY A 29 9.41 5.58 15.74
N VAL A 30 9.80 6.68 15.07
CA VAL A 30 8.89 7.78 14.72
C VAL A 30 8.11 7.42 13.47
N TYR A 31 6.79 7.70 13.51
CA TYR A 31 5.91 7.53 12.37
C TYR A 31 6.38 8.36 11.16
N ASP A 32 6.49 7.70 10.02
CA ASP A 32 6.86 8.32 8.76
C ASP A 32 5.66 9.02 8.09
N GLN A 33 5.71 10.34 7.96
CA GLN A 33 4.69 11.09 7.23
C GLN A 33 4.80 10.90 5.71
N GLU A 34 5.96 10.45 5.22
CA GLU A 34 6.23 10.17 3.81
C GLU A 34 5.93 8.70 3.43
N TRP A 35 5.23 7.96 4.30
CA TRP A 35 4.93 6.55 4.08
C TRP A 35 4.32 6.23 2.70
N PRO A 36 3.42 7.03 2.08
CA PRO A 36 2.86 6.65 0.78
C PRO A 36 3.93 6.64 -0.31
N ARG A 37 4.85 7.61 -0.27
CA ARG A 37 5.97 7.71 -1.20
C ARG A 37 6.95 6.55 -0.99
N TRP A 38 7.23 6.20 0.26
CA TRP A 38 8.10 5.08 0.61
C TRP A 38 7.50 3.74 0.14
N TYR A 39 6.23 3.49 0.47
CA TYR A 39 5.50 2.29 0.05
C TYR A 39 5.45 2.18 -1.48
N ALA A 40 5.15 3.27 -2.18
CA ALA A 40 5.10 3.27 -3.63
C ALA A 40 6.44 2.85 -4.25
N ALA A 41 7.57 3.40 -3.76
CA ALA A 41 8.90 3.02 -4.24
C ALA A 41 9.19 1.53 -3.99
N HIS A 42 8.93 1.04 -2.77
CA HIS A 42 9.14 -0.36 -2.43
C HIS A 42 8.22 -1.29 -3.26
N MET A 43 6.95 -0.94 -3.42
CA MET A 43 5.99 -1.72 -4.21
C MET A 43 6.35 -1.73 -5.69
N THR A 44 6.85 -0.64 -6.27
CA THR A 44 7.35 -0.63 -7.65
C THR A 44 8.40 -1.72 -7.86
N GLU A 45 9.35 -1.85 -6.94
CA GLU A 45 10.37 -2.90 -7.03
C GLU A 45 9.79 -4.31 -6.87
N THR A 46 8.93 -4.52 -5.86
CA THR A 46 8.32 -5.83 -5.60
C THR A 46 7.46 -6.29 -6.78
N LEU A 47 6.62 -5.40 -7.32
CA LEU A 47 5.74 -5.69 -8.43
C LEU A 47 6.53 -5.92 -9.73
N ALA A 48 7.60 -5.14 -9.98
CA ALA A 48 8.49 -5.39 -11.11
C ALA A 48 9.18 -6.75 -11.02
N LYS A 49 9.67 -7.16 -9.84
CA LYS A 49 10.25 -8.50 -9.60
C LYS A 49 9.23 -9.62 -9.83
N ALA A 50 7.94 -9.35 -9.60
CA ALA A 50 6.83 -10.28 -9.87
C ALA A 50 6.34 -10.25 -11.33
N GLY A 51 6.93 -9.44 -12.22
CA GLY A 51 6.52 -9.33 -13.62
C GLY A 51 5.32 -8.40 -13.87
N HIS A 52 4.98 -7.55 -12.91
CA HIS A 52 3.89 -6.58 -12.94
C HIS A 52 4.42 -5.15 -12.74
N PRO A 53 5.24 -4.59 -13.64
CA PRO A 53 5.77 -3.25 -13.44
C PRO A 53 4.63 -2.23 -13.32
N ALA A 54 4.72 -1.36 -12.33
CA ALA A 54 3.76 -0.30 -12.05
C ALA A 54 4.50 1.02 -11.77
N ASP A 55 3.91 2.13 -12.20
CA ASP A 55 4.48 3.46 -12.00
C ASP A 55 4.36 3.89 -10.52
N ALA A 56 5.44 4.46 -9.98
CA ALA A 56 5.50 4.86 -8.58
C ALA A 56 4.51 5.99 -8.24
N MET A 57 4.25 6.93 -9.16
CA MET A 57 3.28 8.00 -8.92
C MET A 57 1.85 7.44 -8.92
N VAL A 58 1.55 6.48 -9.79
CA VAL A 58 0.26 5.78 -9.79
C VAL A 58 0.06 4.99 -8.50
N LEU A 59 1.08 4.27 -8.04
CA LEU A 59 1.05 3.54 -6.77
C LEU A 59 0.83 4.48 -5.59
N GLN A 60 1.57 5.60 -5.52
CA GLN A 60 1.42 6.58 -4.46
C GLN A 60 0.00 7.15 -4.42
N ALA A 61 -0.53 7.58 -5.57
CA ALA A 61 -1.89 8.12 -5.64
C ALA A 61 -2.96 7.07 -5.26
N ALA A 62 -2.76 5.82 -5.66
CA ALA A 62 -3.65 4.72 -5.29
C ALA A 62 -3.61 4.40 -3.78
N LEU A 63 -2.43 4.45 -3.16
CA LEU A 63 -2.25 4.29 -1.71
C LEU A 63 -2.94 5.42 -0.93
N GLU A 64 -2.74 6.68 -1.34
CA GLU A 64 -3.37 7.84 -0.71
C GLU A 64 -4.90 7.78 -0.85
N SER A 65 -5.40 7.39 -2.02
CA SER A 65 -6.84 7.18 -2.26
C SER A 65 -7.42 6.06 -1.40
N ALA A 66 -6.74 4.91 -1.33
CA ALA A 66 -7.15 3.78 -0.50
C ALA A 66 -7.17 4.15 0.98
N ALA A 67 -6.16 4.87 1.47
CA ALA A 67 -6.11 5.33 2.85
C ALA A 67 -7.24 6.29 3.20
N ALA A 68 -7.54 7.25 2.32
CA ALA A 68 -8.67 8.16 2.52
C ALA A 68 -10.01 7.40 2.55
N ALA A 69 -10.20 6.43 1.66
CA ALA A 69 -11.44 5.67 1.56
C ALA A 69 -11.60 4.67 2.73
N HIS A 70 -10.54 3.99 3.16
CA HIS A 70 -10.55 3.14 4.35
C HIS A 70 -10.80 3.94 5.63
N ALA A 71 -10.20 5.12 5.76
CA ALA A 71 -10.47 6.00 6.89
C ALA A 71 -11.92 6.50 6.94
N ALA A 72 -12.62 6.58 5.80
CA ALA A 72 -14.06 6.82 5.78
C ALA A 72 -14.83 5.56 6.20
N HIS A 73 -14.44 4.38 5.72
CA HIS A 73 -15.03 3.10 6.11
C HIS A 73 -14.94 2.84 7.63
N GLU A 74 -13.77 3.03 8.24
CA GLU A 74 -13.58 2.87 9.69
C GLU A 74 -14.48 3.82 10.51
N LYS A 75 -14.75 5.03 10.01
CA LYS A 75 -15.66 5.96 10.68
C LYS A 75 -17.11 5.46 10.65
N GLU A 76 -17.51 4.80 9.57
CA GLU A 76 -18.84 4.20 9.44
C GLU A 76 -18.97 2.94 10.30
N LEU A 77 -17.91 2.13 10.35
CA LEU A 77 -17.83 0.93 11.18
C LEU A 77 -17.81 1.26 12.68
N GLY A 78 -17.22 2.40 13.05
CA GLY A 78 -17.09 2.86 14.45
C GLY A 78 -15.92 2.22 15.20
N GLU A 79 -15.14 1.37 14.54
CA GLU A 79 -13.94 0.73 15.08
C GLU A 79 -12.86 0.62 14.00
N LYS A 80 -11.65 0.26 14.43
CA LYS A 80 -10.52 0.02 13.53
C LYS A 80 -10.70 -1.30 12.80
N ASP A 81 -10.50 -1.29 11.50
CA ASP A 81 -10.54 -2.48 10.66
C ASP A 81 -9.10 -3.04 10.52
N PRO A 82 -8.82 -4.23 11.08
CA PRO A 82 -7.49 -4.84 10.97
C PRO A 82 -7.18 -5.34 9.54
N ASP A 83 -8.19 -5.51 8.68
CA ASP A 83 -8.06 -6.08 7.33
C ASP A 83 -7.72 -5.00 6.28
N TRP A 84 -7.03 -3.94 6.72
CA TRP A 84 -6.63 -2.82 5.87
C TRP A 84 -5.82 -3.24 4.62
N PRO A 85 -4.91 -4.24 4.63
CA PRO A 85 -4.15 -4.60 3.43
C PRO A 85 -5.04 -5.17 2.34
N GLU A 86 -6.01 -6.02 2.71
CA GLU A 86 -7.00 -6.61 1.81
C GLU A 86 -7.90 -5.51 1.22
N TRP A 87 -8.34 -4.58 2.06
CA TRP A 87 -9.15 -3.45 1.64
C TRP A 87 -8.40 -2.56 0.63
N TYR A 88 -7.13 -2.24 0.91
CA TYR A 88 -6.30 -1.45 0.02
C TYR A 88 -6.04 -2.19 -1.29
N ALA A 89 -5.75 -3.49 -1.25
CA ALA A 89 -5.54 -4.30 -2.45
C ALA A 89 -6.77 -4.29 -3.37
N ALA A 90 -7.96 -4.47 -2.81
CA ALA A 90 -9.22 -4.39 -3.56
C ALA A 90 -9.45 -3.00 -4.15
N HIS A 91 -9.17 -1.93 -3.41
CA HIS A 91 -9.34 -0.54 -3.86
C HIS A 91 -8.34 -0.14 -4.94
N MET A 92 -7.07 -0.57 -4.82
CA MET A 92 -5.99 -0.19 -5.73
C MET A 92 -6.01 -1.00 -7.03
N THR A 93 -6.45 -2.25 -7.03
CA THR A 93 -6.36 -3.14 -8.21
C THR A 93 -7.05 -2.59 -9.46
N PRO A 94 -8.26 -1.98 -9.39
CA PRO A 94 -8.86 -1.32 -10.54
C PRO A 94 -8.03 -0.14 -11.08
N VAL A 95 -7.40 0.65 -10.19
CA VAL A 95 -6.54 1.78 -10.57
C VAL A 95 -5.29 1.30 -11.31
N LEU A 96 -4.69 0.21 -10.84
CA LEU A 96 -3.46 -0.35 -11.42
C LEU A 96 -3.67 -1.09 -12.75
N ASN A 97 -4.93 -1.38 -13.11
CA ASN A 97 -5.28 -2.05 -14.37
C ASN A 97 -5.95 -1.11 -15.40
N GLY A 98 -6.19 0.15 -15.05
CA GLY A 98 -6.76 1.17 -15.95
C GLY A 98 -5.69 1.92 -16.73
#